data_AF-A0A926W9R8-F1
#
_entry.id   AF-A0A926W9R8-F1
#
_cell.length_a   1.000
_cell.length_b   1.000
_cell.length_c   1.000
_cell.angle_alpha   90.00
_cell.angle_beta   90.00
_cell.angle_gamma   90.00
#
_symmetry.space_group_name_H-M   'P 1'
#
loop_
_entity.id
_entity.type
_entity.pdbx_description
1 polymer ?
#
loop_
_entity_poly.entity_id
_entity_poly.type
_entity_poly.pdbx_seq_one_letter_code
_entity_poly.pdbx_strand_id
1 'polypeptide(L)'
;MQSHLELKGSTLKKVLPLSLLLLLIPMASCRVEQEEAGSLPDVDVEVEPGSLPEYDVQGPDVNVGVTERTITVPKVIVVQEEETVEVPYIDVNVPGAERQERTITVEVEAPSSGYNVEIQDVYSVNNELWVVSQLAEVNPNAPQATARVADRIVVNAPDIPVRHYIVGERPLGSFNEQYTFVGTREQINSQLEAGRQLYDREQPANS
;
A
#
# COMPACT_ATOMS: atom_id res chain seq x y z
N MET A 1 4.12 44.77 26.22
CA MET A 1 4.69 46.04 25.70
C MET A 1 6.07 45.69 25.13
N GLN A 2 6.23 45.87 23.81
CA GLN A 2 7.49 46.00 23.04
C GLN A 2 8.50 44.83 23.10
N SER A 3 8.67 43.99 22.07
CA SER A 3 9.22 44.19 20.71
C SER A 3 10.75 44.17 20.63
N HIS A 4 11.21 43.50 19.56
CA HIS A 4 12.56 43.41 18.94
C HIS A 4 13.51 42.30 19.43
N LEU A 5 13.86 41.29 18.61
CA LEU A 5 14.71 41.29 17.37
C LEU A 5 16.13 41.77 17.71
N GLU A 6 17.27 41.14 17.39
CA GLU A 6 17.66 40.26 16.28
C GLU A 6 19.05 39.63 16.55
N LEU A 7 19.31 38.57 15.79
CA LEU A 7 20.55 38.01 15.24
C LEU A 7 21.90 38.74 15.48
N LYS A 8 22.99 37.97 15.61
CA LYS A 8 23.96 37.70 14.50
C LYS A 8 25.10 36.78 14.94
N GLY A 9 25.35 35.71 14.16
CA GLY A 9 26.44 34.77 14.36
C GLY A 9 27.77 35.22 13.74
N SER A 10 28.79 34.34 13.88
CA SER A 10 29.77 33.96 12.84
C SER A 10 31.15 33.62 13.44
N THR A 11 31.75 32.58 12.85
CA THR A 11 33.18 32.21 12.80
C THR A 11 33.69 31.15 13.78
N LEU A 12 33.62 29.87 13.37
CA LEU A 12 34.62 28.87 13.73
C LEU A 12 35.18 28.22 12.47
N LYS A 13 36.50 28.26 12.36
CA LYS A 13 37.31 28.09 11.15
C LYS A 13 37.53 26.60 10.80
N LYS A 14 36.99 26.20 9.64
CA LYS A 14 37.55 25.36 8.55
C LYS A 14 38.79 24.46 8.78
N VAL A 15 38.58 23.14 8.57
CA VAL A 15 39.30 22.11 7.74
C VAL A 15 40.84 21.98 7.83
N LEU A 16 41.41 20.82 8.26
CA LEU A 16 41.65 19.53 7.55
C LEU A 16 43.18 19.38 7.23
N PRO A 17 43.68 18.29 6.62
CA PRO A 17 44.15 16.99 7.13
C PRO A 17 45.69 16.86 7.15
N LEU A 18 46.23 15.88 7.89
CA LEU A 18 47.65 15.51 7.87
C LEU A 18 47.83 14.17 7.14
N SER A 19 48.09 14.25 5.84
CA SER A 19 48.70 13.19 5.02
C SER A 19 49.65 13.87 4.04
N LEU A 20 50.70 13.14 3.64
CA LEU A 20 51.78 13.51 2.70
C LEU A 20 52.94 14.30 3.37
N LEU A 21 54.19 13.86 3.28
CA LEU A 21 55.14 14.04 2.16
C LEU A 21 56.49 13.47 2.68
N LEU A 22 57.44 12.87 1.97
CA LEU A 22 58.07 13.15 0.67
C LEU A 22 59.17 12.07 0.51
N LEU A 23 59.41 11.49 -0.67
CA LEU A 23 60.58 11.74 -1.55
C LEU A 23 60.59 10.64 -2.64
N LEU A 24 60.95 10.79 -3.92
CA LEU A 24 61.30 11.91 -4.81
C LEU A 24 61.65 11.31 -6.22
N ILE A 25 61.18 11.93 -7.34
CA ILE A 25 61.87 12.14 -8.68
C ILE A 25 61.89 10.92 -9.68
N PRO A 26 61.99 11.09 -11.04
CA PRO A 26 61.02 11.66 -12.01
C PRO A 26 60.94 10.91 -13.39
N MET A 27 59.91 11.26 -14.17
CA MET A 27 59.83 11.48 -15.63
C MET A 27 60.89 10.87 -16.60
N ALA A 28 60.46 9.90 -17.40
CA ALA A 28 60.80 9.73 -18.82
C ALA A 28 59.60 9.04 -19.51
N SER A 29 58.78 9.77 -20.25
CA SER A 29 58.81 9.78 -21.72
C SER A 29 58.77 8.39 -22.35
N CYS A 30 57.58 7.96 -22.77
CA CYS A 30 57.25 7.60 -24.16
C CYS A 30 55.94 6.80 -24.19
N ARG A 31 54.96 7.36 -24.89
CA ARG A 31 53.76 6.68 -25.36
C ARG A 31 54.13 6.03 -26.68
N VAL A 32 54.05 4.71 -26.77
CA VAL A 32 54.05 3.97 -28.04
C VAL A 32 53.01 2.87 -27.95
N GLU A 33 52.17 2.88 -28.98
CA GLU A 33 51.07 1.98 -29.24
C GLU A 33 51.54 0.70 -29.94
N GLN A 34 50.69 -0.31 -29.80
CA GLN A 34 50.19 -1.15 -30.88
C GLN A 34 50.78 -2.56 -31.04
N GLU A 35 49.83 -3.50 -30.97
CA GLU A 35 49.65 -4.81 -31.63
C GLU A 35 50.92 -5.68 -31.80
N GLU A 36 50.91 -6.98 -31.53
CA GLU A 36 49.95 -7.99 -31.96
C GLU A 36 49.89 -9.11 -30.93
N ALA A 37 48.85 -9.95 -30.99
CA ALA A 37 48.66 -11.10 -30.10
C ALA A 37 49.83 -12.09 -30.22
N GLY A 38 50.84 -11.90 -29.37
CA GLY A 38 51.96 -12.81 -29.21
C GLY A 38 51.55 -13.98 -28.32
N SER A 39 51.60 -15.17 -28.89
CA SER A 39 51.48 -16.49 -28.25
C SER A 39 52.17 -16.56 -26.89
N LEU A 40 51.54 -17.29 -25.95
CA LEU A 40 52.09 -17.66 -24.64
C LEU A 40 53.57 -18.03 -24.79
N PRO A 41 54.48 -17.49 -23.96
CA PRO A 41 55.86 -17.95 -23.97
C PRO A 41 55.88 -19.43 -23.57
N ASP A 42 56.43 -20.29 -24.42
CA ASP A 42 56.86 -21.63 -24.01
C ASP A 42 58.05 -21.44 -23.07
N VAL A 43 57.73 -21.30 -21.79
CA VAL A 43 58.73 -21.36 -20.73
C VAL A 43 58.87 -22.82 -20.38
N ASP A 44 59.88 -23.47 -20.96
CA ASP A 44 60.42 -24.72 -20.40
C ASP A 44 61.09 -24.37 -19.07
N VAL A 45 60.30 -24.39 -18.00
CA VAL A 45 60.85 -24.32 -16.66
C VAL A 45 61.35 -25.72 -16.30
N GLU A 46 62.64 -25.95 -16.51
CA GLU A 46 63.35 -27.04 -15.82
C GLU A 46 63.44 -26.67 -14.33
N VAL A 47 62.34 -26.84 -13.60
CA VAL A 47 62.36 -26.83 -12.14
C VAL A 47 62.79 -28.23 -11.72
N GLU A 48 63.90 -28.34 -10.99
CA GLU A 48 64.19 -29.54 -10.23
C GLU A 48 62.95 -29.86 -9.37
N PRO A 49 62.37 -31.08 -9.48
CA PRO A 49 61.10 -31.39 -8.83
C PRO A 49 61.30 -31.30 -7.33
N GLY A 50 60.87 -30.18 -6.74
CA GLY A 50 60.77 -30.06 -5.30
C GLY A 50 59.82 -31.15 -4.82
N SER A 51 60.30 -32.04 -3.96
CA SER A 51 59.47 -33.07 -3.34
C SER A 51 58.31 -32.39 -2.60
N LEU A 52 57.14 -32.36 -3.21
CA LEU A 52 55.91 -31.92 -2.54
C LEU A 52 55.68 -32.89 -1.37
N PRO A 53 55.56 -32.39 -0.13
CA PRO A 53 55.27 -33.26 1.00
C PRO A 53 53.91 -33.94 0.77
N GLU A 54 53.88 -35.27 0.79
CA GLU A 54 52.63 -36.01 0.86
C GLU A 54 51.98 -35.74 2.21
N TYR A 55 50.93 -34.93 2.21
CA TYR A 55 50.06 -34.78 3.37
C TYR A 55 48.93 -35.79 3.25
N ASP A 56 48.99 -36.86 4.05
CA ASP A 56 47.93 -37.87 4.11
C ASP A 56 46.85 -37.39 5.09
N VAL A 57 45.92 -36.59 4.59
CA VAL A 57 44.84 -36.00 5.40
C VAL A 57 43.78 -37.07 5.61
N GLN A 58 43.84 -37.78 6.73
CA GLN A 58 42.77 -38.70 7.15
C GLN A 58 41.54 -37.90 7.57
N GLY A 59 40.67 -37.60 6.59
CA GLY A 59 39.34 -37.04 6.84
C GLY A 59 38.42 -38.09 7.48
N PRO A 60 37.41 -37.69 8.26
CA PRO A 60 36.39 -38.60 8.75
C PRO A 60 35.65 -39.26 7.58
N ASP A 61 35.32 -40.54 7.71
CA ASP A 61 34.57 -41.29 6.71
C ASP A 61 33.11 -40.80 6.66
N VAL A 62 32.76 -40.06 5.59
CA VAL A 62 31.42 -39.50 5.39
C VAL A 62 30.65 -40.40 4.45
N ASN A 63 29.72 -41.19 5.01
CA ASN A 63 28.87 -42.06 4.22
C ASN A 63 27.61 -41.30 3.77
N VAL A 64 27.51 -41.04 2.46
CA VAL A 64 26.37 -40.34 1.87
C VAL A 64 25.39 -41.37 1.31
N GLY A 65 24.20 -41.43 1.91
CA GLY A 65 23.13 -42.34 1.50
C GLY A 65 21.76 -41.66 1.52
N VAL A 66 20.81 -42.24 0.80
CA VAL A 66 19.40 -41.83 0.83
C VAL A 66 18.66 -42.61 1.93
N THR A 67 17.87 -41.92 2.74
CA THR A 67 17.03 -42.52 3.77
C THR A 67 15.59 -42.05 3.61
N GLU A 68 14.64 -42.99 3.62
CA GLU A 68 13.22 -42.67 3.59
C GLU A 68 12.78 -42.19 4.98
N ARG A 69 12.15 -41.01 5.03
CA ARG A 69 11.60 -40.45 6.26
C ARG A 69 10.17 -40.01 6.00
N THR A 70 9.23 -40.49 6.81
CA THR A 70 7.88 -39.94 6.82
C THR A 70 7.93 -38.58 7.51
N ILE A 71 7.65 -37.52 6.75
CA ILE A 71 7.59 -36.15 7.25
C ILE A 71 6.12 -35.71 7.22
N THR A 72 5.63 -35.20 8.35
CA THR A 72 4.30 -34.59 8.42
C THR A 72 4.35 -33.24 7.71
N VAL A 73 3.83 -33.21 6.48
CA VAL A 73 3.67 -31.97 5.73
C VAL A 73 2.27 -31.43 6.00
N PRO A 74 2.12 -30.20 6.52
CA PRO A 74 0.81 -29.61 6.70
C PRO A 74 0.14 -29.42 5.33
N LYS A 75 -1.06 -30.01 5.16
CA LYS A 75 -1.93 -29.72 4.02
C LYS A 75 -2.86 -28.58 4.42
N VAL A 76 -2.74 -27.45 3.73
CA VAL A 76 -3.70 -26.34 3.86
C VAL A 76 -4.83 -26.61 2.87
N ILE A 77 -6.04 -26.81 3.37
CA ILE A 77 -7.27 -26.91 2.57
C ILE A 77 -8.01 -25.59 2.78
N VAL A 78 -8.12 -24.79 1.73
CA VAL A 78 -8.95 -23.57 1.74
C VAL A 78 -10.31 -23.96 1.19
N VAL A 79 -11.33 -24.00 2.06
CA VAL A 79 -12.73 -24.16 1.65
C VAL A 79 -13.30 -22.77 1.47
N GLN A 80 -13.75 -22.45 0.26
CA GLN A 80 -14.48 -21.22 -0.03
C GLN A 80 -15.95 -21.60 -0.17
N GLU A 81 -16.82 -20.96 0.61
CA GLU A 81 -18.27 -21.07 0.47
C GLU A 81 -18.75 -19.84 -0.30
N GLU A 82 -19.42 -20.05 -1.44
CA GLU A 82 -20.04 -18.97 -2.20
C GLU A 82 -21.47 -18.74 -1.67
N GLU A 83 -21.73 -17.58 -1.11
CA GLU A 83 -23.06 -17.15 -0.70
C GLU A 83 -23.59 -16.08 -1.66
N THR A 84 -24.82 -16.25 -2.15
CA THR A 84 -25.48 -15.22 -2.96
C THR A 84 -26.12 -14.21 -2.03
N VAL A 85 -25.61 -12.97 -2.03
CA VAL A 85 -26.14 -11.86 -1.24
C VAL A 85 -26.88 -10.90 -2.16
N GLU A 86 -28.08 -10.46 -1.76
CA GLU A 86 -28.82 -9.44 -2.48
C GLU A 86 -28.18 -8.06 -2.28
N VAL A 87 -27.81 -7.40 -3.39
CA VAL A 87 -27.22 -6.07 -3.38
C VAL A 87 -28.10 -5.13 -4.20
N PRO A 88 -28.44 -3.92 -3.70
CA PRO A 88 -29.25 -2.98 -4.46
C PRO A 88 -28.61 -2.61 -5.81
N TYR A 89 -29.41 -2.57 -6.87
CA TYR A 89 -28.97 -2.23 -8.23
C TYR A 89 -29.64 -0.95 -8.72
N ILE A 90 -28.85 0.01 -9.22
CA ILE A 90 -29.29 1.33 -9.65
C ILE A 90 -28.89 1.52 -11.12
N ASP A 91 -29.84 1.86 -11.99
CA ASP A 91 -29.61 2.10 -13.43
C ASP A 91 -29.85 3.57 -13.80
N VAL A 92 -28.82 4.25 -14.28
CA VAL A 92 -28.83 5.68 -14.61
C VAL A 92 -28.64 5.87 -16.10
N ASN A 93 -29.72 6.28 -16.79
CA ASN A 93 -29.69 6.53 -18.22
C ASN A 93 -29.40 8.00 -18.56
N VAL A 94 -28.23 8.26 -19.13
CA VAL A 94 -27.83 9.57 -19.66
C VAL A 94 -27.65 9.45 -21.18
N PRO A 95 -28.45 10.14 -22.01
CA PRO A 95 -28.34 10.06 -23.46
C PRO A 95 -26.94 10.45 -23.97
N GLY A 96 -26.37 9.65 -24.85
CA GLY A 96 -25.06 9.93 -25.47
C GLY A 96 -23.85 9.65 -24.58
N ALA A 97 -24.03 9.07 -23.38
CA ALA A 97 -22.95 8.64 -22.51
C ALA A 97 -22.89 7.11 -22.43
N GLU A 98 -21.68 6.55 -22.48
CA GLU A 98 -21.47 5.14 -22.25
C GLU A 98 -21.67 4.81 -20.77
N ARG A 99 -22.38 3.71 -20.49
CA ARG A 99 -22.64 3.26 -19.13
C ARG A 99 -21.78 2.06 -18.79
N GLN A 100 -21.36 2.00 -17.54
CA GLN A 100 -20.57 0.90 -17.01
C GLN A 100 -21.17 0.49 -15.66
N GLU A 101 -21.30 -0.81 -15.46
CA GLU A 101 -21.67 -1.38 -14.18
C GLU A 101 -20.47 -1.35 -13.24
N ARG A 102 -20.66 -0.79 -12.04
CA ARG A 102 -19.64 -0.76 -10.99
C ARG A 102 -20.27 -0.90 -9.62
N THR A 103 -19.52 -1.51 -8.70
CA THR A 103 -19.91 -1.58 -7.30
C THR A 103 -19.40 -0.36 -6.56
N ILE A 104 -20.29 0.37 -5.90
CA ILE A 104 -19.93 1.43 -4.97
C ILE A 104 -19.86 0.82 -3.58
N THR A 105 -18.71 0.93 -2.93
CA THR A 105 -18.47 0.42 -1.58
C THR A 105 -18.22 1.59 -0.64
N VAL A 106 -18.86 1.56 0.52
CA VAL A 106 -18.53 2.41 1.67
C VAL A 106 -17.96 1.50 2.73
N GLU A 107 -16.78 1.83 3.26
CA GLU A 107 -16.12 1.08 4.33
C GLU A 107 -15.72 2.08 5.41
N VAL A 108 -16.08 1.87 6.67
CA VAL A 108 -15.74 2.76 7.77
C VAL A 108 -14.99 1.98 8.84
N GLU A 109 -13.90 2.54 9.34
CA GLU A 109 -13.22 2.00 10.51
C GLU A 109 -13.91 2.54 11.78
N ALA A 110 -14.59 1.68 12.51
CA ALA A 110 -15.37 1.98 13.70
C ALA A 110 -14.67 1.49 14.98
N PRO A 111 -14.94 2.08 16.16
CA PRO A 111 -14.23 1.74 17.40
C PRO A 111 -14.66 0.40 18.01
N SER A 112 -15.82 -0.13 17.59
CA SER A 112 -16.35 -1.42 18.02
C SER A 112 -17.01 -2.15 16.86
N SER A 113 -17.16 -3.47 17.00
CA SER A 113 -17.97 -4.30 16.09
C SER A 113 -19.49 -4.06 16.25
N GLY A 114 -19.89 -3.17 17.16
CA GLY A 114 -21.27 -2.80 17.39
C GLY A 114 -21.80 -1.73 16.46
N TYR A 115 -20.95 -1.17 15.59
CA TYR A 115 -21.37 -0.21 14.59
C TYR A 115 -21.85 -0.89 13.32
N ASN A 116 -22.74 -0.22 12.59
CA ASN A 116 -23.09 -0.55 11.22
C ASN A 116 -23.01 0.71 10.36
N VAL A 117 -22.62 0.55 9.10
CA VAL A 117 -22.73 1.60 8.09
C VAL A 117 -23.70 1.15 7.01
N GLU A 118 -24.62 2.03 6.62
CA GLU A 118 -25.66 1.71 5.65
C GLU A 118 -25.80 2.84 4.63
N ILE A 119 -25.74 2.52 3.34
CA ILE A 119 -26.04 3.44 2.25
C ILE A 119 -27.54 3.67 2.23
N GLN A 120 -27.96 4.87 2.62
CA GLN A 120 -29.38 5.24 2.68
C GLN A 120 -29.83 5.82 1.34
N ASP A 121 -29.00 6.64 0.69
CA ASP A 121 -29.41 7.32 -0.53
C ASP A 121 -28.28 7.48 -1.53
N VAL A 122 -28.70 7.59 -2.79
CA VAL A 122 -27.83 8.05 -3.88
C VAL A 122 -28.53 9.16 -4.64
N TYR A 123 -27.83 10.27 -4.81
CA TYR A 123 -28.29 11.40 -5.60
C TYR A 123 -27.34 11.64 -6.78
N SER A 124 -27.89 12.13 -7.88
CA SER A 124 -27.11 12.77 -8.94
C SER A 124 -27.17 14.28 -8.74
N VAL A 125 -26.04 14.88 -8.35
CA VAL A 125 -25.90 16.33 -8.08
C VAL A 125 -24.73 16.85 -8.90
N ASN A 126 -24.93 17.87 -9.74
CA ASN A 126 -23.84 18.50 -10.51
C ASN A 126 -22.93 17.53 -11.30
N ASN A 127 -23.51 16.48 -11.90
CA ASN A 127 -22.76 15.42 -12.61
C ASN A 127 -21.80 14.63 -11.71
N GLU A 128 -22.09 14.56 -10.41
CA GLU A 128 -21.47 13.67 -9.43
C GLU A 128 -22.56 12.76 -8.84
N LEU A 129 -22.18 11.54 -8.45
CA LEU A 129 -23.00 10.70 -7.58
C LEU A 129 -22.68 11.02 -6.13
N TRP A 130 -23.67 11.48 -5.39
CA TRP A 130 -23.57 11.73 -3.96
C TRP A 130 -24.18 10.55 -3.23
N VAL A 131 -23.34 9.79 -2.56
CA VAL A 131 -23.72 8.59 -1.80
C VAL A 131 -23.78 9.00 -0.34
N VAL A 132 -24.97 8.89 0.24
CA VAL A 132 -25.24 9.24 1.64
C VAL A 132 -25.39 7.96 2.42
N SER A 133 -24.55 7.77 3.43
CA SER A 133 -24.59 6.62 4.31
C SER A 133 -24.76 7.04 5.76
N GLN A 134 -25.43 6.21 6.56
CA GLN A 134 -25.57 6.41 8.00
C GLN A 134 -24.60 5.47 8.72
N LEU A 135 -23.78 6.02 9.62
CA LEU A 135 -23.02 5.24 10.60
C LEU A 135 -23.77 5.28 11.93
N ALA A 136 -24.08 4.12 12.51
CA ALA A 136 -24.79 4.03 13.79
C ALA A 136 -24.26 2.88 14.66
N GLU A 137 -24.26 3.06 15.98
CA GLU A 137 -24.01 1.99 16.93
C GLU A 137 -25.30 1.18 17.13
N VAL A 138 -25.34 -0.01 16.55
CA VAL A 138 -26.50 -0.93 16.61
C VAL A 138 -26.39 -1.90 17.79
N ASN A 139 -25.18 -2.14 18.31
CA ASN A 139 -24.95 -2.97 19.50
C ASN A 139 -23.92 -2.32 20.47
N PRO A 140 -24.39 -1.54 21.45
CA PRO A 140 -23.52 -0.87 22.43
C PRO A 140 -22.73 -1.82 23.35
N ASN A 141 -23.12 -3.10 23.42
CA ASN A 141 -22.44 -4.11 24.24
C ASN A 141 -21.36 -4.87 23.48
N ALA A 142 -21.12 -4.53 22.21
CA ALA A 142 -20.11 -5.18 21.41
C ALA A 142 -18.69 -4.93 21.98
N PRO A 143 -17.76 -5.88 21.79
CA PRO A 143 -16.37 -5.67 22.20
C PRO A 143 -15.78 -4.40 21.58
N GLN A 144 -15.13 -3.60 22.43
CA GLN A 144 -14.41 -2.39 22.04
C GLN A 144 -13.11 -2.77 21.34
N ALA A 145 -13.23 -3.05 20.05
CA ALA A 145 -12.15 -3.42 19.16
C ALA A 145 -12.45 -2.83 17.79
N THR A 146 -11.45 -2.13 17.24
CA THR A 146 -11.55 -1.51 15.91
C THR A 146 -12.02 -2.53 14.88
N ALA A 147 -13.11 -2.20 14.19
CA ALA A 147 -13.73 -3.05 13.18
C ALA A 147 -13.96 -2.24 11.90
N ARG A 148 -13.88 -2.90 10.76
CA ARG A 148 -14.26 -2.31 9.48
C ARG A 148 -15.65 -2.77 9.11
N VAL A 149 -16.57 -1.81 9.03
CA VAL A 149 -17.95 -2.02 8.64
C VAL A 149 -18.11 -1.53 7.22
N ALA A 150 -18.89 -2.23 6.40
CA ALA A 150 -19.01 -1.89 4.99
C ALA A 150 -20.40 -2.17 4.44
N ASP A 151 -20.77 -1.40 3.42
CA ASP A 151 -21.98 -1.59 2.64
C ASP A 151 -21.73 -1.32 1.17
N ARG A 152 -22.57 -1.91 0.31
CA ARG A 152 -22.37 -1.95 -1.14
C ARG A 152 -23.69 -1.74 -1.89
N ILE A 153 -23.56 -1.11 -3.04
CA ILE A 153 -24.61 -1.00 -4.06
C ILE A 153 -23.97 -1.20 -5.43
N VAL A 154 -24.72 -1.73 -6.38
CA VAL A 154 -24.32 -1.80 -7.78
C VAL A 154 -24.95 -0.66 -8.54
N VAL A 155 -24.14 0.08 -9.28
CA VAL A 155 -24.59 1.22 -10.10
C VAL A 155 -24.16 0.99 -11.53
N ASN A 156 -25.13 1.04 -12.44
CA ASN A 156 -24.91 1.08 -13.87
C ASN A 156 -25.16 2.51 -14.34
N ALA A 157 -24.08 3.26 -14.52
CA ALA A 157 -24.11 4.69 -14.87
C ALA A 157 -22.89 5.05 -15.72
N PRO A 158 -22.86 6.24 -16.35
CA PRO A 158 -21.62 6.76 -16.91
C PRO A 158 -20.54 6.93 -15.85
N ASP A 159 -19.28 7.07 -16.29
CA ASP A 159 -18.17 7.29 -15.37
C ASP A 159 -18.16 8.72 -14.81
N ILE A 160 -19.03 8.95 -13.83
CA ILE A 160 -19.18 10.22 -13.12
C ILE A 160 -18.53 10.13 -11.73
N PRO A 161 -17.91 11.21 -11.20
CA PRO A 161 -17.25 11.19 -9.90
C PRO A 161 -18.23 10.83 -8.77
N VAL A 162 -17.73 10.09 -7.77
CA VAL A 162 -18.51 9.68 -6.60
C VAL A 162 -18.03 10.45 -5.38
N ARG A 163 -18.96 11.08 -4.67
CA ARG A 163 -18.74 11.79 -3.43
C ARG A 163 -19.50 11.09 -2.31
N HIS A 164 -18.81 10.83 -1.22
CA HIS A 164 -19.34 10.07 -0.11
C HIS A 164 -19.56 10.97 1.11
N TYR A 165 -20.78 10.93 1.62
CA TYR A 165 -21.19 11.59 2.86
C TYR A 165 -21.58 10.54 3.89
N ILE A 166 -20.95 10.57 5.06
CA ILE A 166 -21.29 9.70 6.18
C ILE A 166 -21.99 10.56 7.23
N VAL A 167 -23.26 10.27 7.49
CA VAL A 167 -24.02 10.87 8.58
C VAL A 167 -23.66 10.13 9.87
N GLY A 168 -23.23 10.87 10.88
CA GLY A 168 -22.80 10.34 12.18
C GLY A 168 -21.50 10.96 12.68
N GLU A 169 -21.11 10.61 13.89
CA GLU A 169 -19.83 11.03 14.46
C GLU A 169 -18.68 10.30 13.77
N ARG A 170 -17.63 11.04 13.40
CA ARG A 170 -16.44 10.46 12.76
C ARG A 170 -15.62 9.67 13.80
N PRO A 171 -15.41 8.36 13.61
CA PRO A 171 -14.46 7.62 14.44
C PRO A 171 -13.03 8.08 14.20
N LEU A 172 -12.18 7.93 15.21
CA LEU A 172 -10.74 8.19 15.08
C LEU A 172 -10.10 7.24 14.06
N GLY A 173 -9.15 7.73 13.27
CA GLY A 173 -8.41 6.94 12.28
C GLY A 173 -8.31 7.64 10.93
N SER A 174 -7.15 7.53 10.27
CA SER A 174 -6.90 8.19 8.98
C SER A 174 -7.67 7.56 7.83
N PHE A 175 -8.09 6.30 7.96
CA PHE A 175 -8.89 5.62 6.95
C PHE A 175 -10.20 6.37 6.65
N ASN A 176 -10.79 7.00 7.66
CA ASN A 176 -12.05 7.71 7.56
C ASN A 176 -11.90 9.12 6.93
N GLU A 177 -10.68 9.59 6.68
CA GLU A 177 -10.41 10.92 6.09
C GLU A 177 -10.84 11.01 4.62
N GLN A 178 -10.98 9.87 3.94
CA GLN A 178 -11.47 9.81 2.55
C GLN A 178 -12.96 10.20 2.42
N TYR A 179 -13.70 10.27 3.54
CA TYR A 179 -15.12 10.57 3.56
C TYR A 179 -15.45 11.91 4.22
N THR A 180 -16.52 12.53 3.73
CA THR A 180 -17.08 13.71 4.38
C THR A 180 -18.05 13.27 5.46
N PHE A 181 -17.70 13.48 6.73
CA PHE A 181 -18.61 13.22 7.84
C PHE A 181 -19.45 14.46 8.13
N VAL A 182 -20.75 14.25 8.31
CA VAL A 182 -21.70 15.28 8.72
C VAL A 182 -22.43 14.79 9.96
N GLY A 183 -22.63 15.66 10.93
CA GLY A 183 -23.29 15.26 12.18
C GLY A 183 -24.74 14.85 11.94
N THR A 184 -25.41 15.52 11.00
CA THR A 184 -26.80 15.25 10.64
C THR A 184 -27.02 15.46 9.14
N ARG A 185 -28.05 14.80 8.58
CA ARG A 185 -28.39 14.90 7.15
C ARG A 185 -28.78 16.32 6.74
N GLU A 186 -29.38 17.09 7.64
CA GLU A 186 -29.86 18.44 7.37
C GLU A 186 -28.74 19.38 6.90
N GLN A 187 -27.50 19.11 7.28
CA GLN A 187 -26.32 19.89 6.88
C GLN A 187 -26.07 19.86 5.37
N ILE A 188 -26.53 18.81 4.69
CA ILE A 188 -26.37 18.61 3.24
C ILE A 188 -27.70 18.62 2.48
N ASN A 189 -28.84 18.66 3.18
CA ASN A 189 -30.15 18.48 2.56
C ASN A 189 -30.45 19.48 1.42
N SER A 190 -30.09 20.75 1.58
CA SER A 190 -30.30 21.77 0.54
C SER A 190 -29.53 21.49 -0.77
N GLN A 191 -28.38 20.82 -0.67
CA GLN A 191 -27.57 20.43 -1.83
C GLN A 191 -28.14 19.17 -2.50
N LEU A 192 -28.65 18.23 -1.69
CA LEU A 192 -29.33 17.03 -2.18
C LEU A 192 -30.62 17.38 -2.94
N GLU A 193 -31.41 18.32 -2.41
CA GLU A 193 -32.64 18.82 -3.04
C GLU A 193 -32.40 19.51 -4.39
N ALA A 194 -31.19 20.02 -4.65
CA ALA A 194 -30.80 20.58 -5.95
C ALA A 194 -30.52 19.50 -7.00
N GLY A 195 -30.34 18.24 -6.59
CA GLY A 195 -30.11 17.10 -7.47
C GLY A 195 -31.33 16.23 -7.70
N ARG A 196 -31.10 15.06 -8.28
CA ARG A 196 -32.11 14.02 -8.48
C ARG A 196 -31.78 12.81 -7.60
N GLN A 197 -32.72 12.39 -6.75
CA GLN A 197 -32.60 11.13 -6.00
C GLN A 197 -32.72 9.96 -6.98
N LEU A 198 -31.77 9.02 -6.89
CA LEU A 198 -31.67 7.81 -7.71
C LEU A 198 -31.97 6.55 -6.91
N TYR A 199 -31.69 6.59 -5.61
CA TYR A 199 -31.90 5.51 -4.68
C TYR A 199 -32.28 6.06 -3.31
N ASP A 200 -33.22 5.38 -2.68
CA ASP A 200 -33.63 5.55 -1.30
C ASP A 200 -33.82 4.14 -0.73
N ARG A 201 -33.07 3.82 0.32
CA ARG A 201 -33.23 2.59 1.07
C ARG A 201 -34.42 2.81 2.00
N GLU A 202 -35.63 2.56 1.50
CA GLU A 202 -36.84 2.62 2.31
C GLU A 202 -36.61 1.90 3.66
N GLN A 203 -36.75 2.66 4.77
CA GLN A 203 -36.81 2.09 6.12
C GLN A 203 -37.84 0.96 6.12
N PRO A 204 -37.55 -0.25 6.64
CA PRO A 204 -38.60 -1.24 6.82
C PRO A 204 -39.69 -0.58 7.66
N ALA A 205 -40.89 -0.45 7.09
CA ALA A 205 -42.04 0.09 7.79
C ALA A 205 -42.18 -0.71 9.10
N ASN A 206 -42.13 0.00 10.23
CA ASN A 206 -42.34 -0.56 11.56
C ASN A 206 -43.52 -1.55 11.51
N SER A 207 -43.22 -2.83 11.72
CA SER A 207 -44.21 -3.89 11.90
C SER A 207 -44.52 -4.04 13.39
#